data_AF-A0A840YQ80-F1
#
_entry.id   AF-A0A840YQ80-F1
#
_cell.length_a   1.000
_cell.length_b   1.000
_cell.length_c   1.000
_cell.angle_alpha   90.00
_cell.angle_beta   90.00
_cell.angle_gamma   90.00
#
_symmetry.space_group_name_H-M   'P 1'
#
loop_
_entity.id
_entity.type
_entity.pdbx_description
1 polymer ?
#
loop_
_entity_poly.entity_id
_entity_poly.type
_entity_poly.pdbx_seq_one_letter_code
_entity_poly.pdbx_strand_id
1 'polypeptide(L)'
;MNPALRSRRIATLAPKGRGARFGARASGNAAPRYDDLAKLPDWLNQPMEKREQVAALAALLRYRRAIDAELSGPRLAQIAAAVGEALFDAACEVPAWREGPQTLPPPDRLIADGRALMVAALPHSLSDRFSGARDDASARAIVVRAQHIAEALS
;
A
#
# COMPACT_ATOMS: atom_id res chain seq x y z
N MET A 1 -14.56 11.76 12.77
CA MET A 1 -13.60 12.11 11.69
C MET A 1 -13.46 13.62 11.62
N ASN A 2 -12.24 14.15 11.72
CA ASN A 2 -11.97 15.59 11.64
C ASN A 2 -12.51 16.17 10.30
N PRO A 3 -13.26 17.29 10.29
CA PRO A 3 -13.84 17.85 9.08
C PRO A 3 -12.80 18.21 8.01
N ALA A 4 -11.59 18.63 8.39
CA ALA A 4 -10.51 18.90 7.46
C ALA A 4 -10.00 17.64 6.74
N LEU A 5 -9.90 16.52 7.46
CA LEU A 5 -9.54 15.21 6.88
C LEU A 5 -10.63 14.71 5.92
N ARG A 6 -11.90 14.91 6.27
CA ARG A 6 -13.04 14.58 5.39
C ARG A 6 -12.97 15.34 4.06
N SER A 7 -12.76 16.65 4.11
CA SER A 7 -12.67 17.49 2.91
C SER A 7 -11.49 17.11 2.01
N ARG A 8 -10.33 16.76 2.60
CA ARG A 8 -9.18 16.25 1.83
C ARG A 8 -9.49 14.93 1.14
N ARG A 9 -10.09 13.97 1.86
CA ARG A 9 -10.49 12.67 1.29
C ARG A 9 -11.47 12.81 0.13
N ILE A 10 -12.45 13.72 0.24
CA ILE A 10 -13.38 14.04 -0.84
C ILE A 10 -12.64 14.63 -2.05
N ALA A 11 -11.70 15.55 -1.83
CA ALA A 11 -10.89 16.12 -2.92
C ALA A 11 -10.04 15.07 -3.66
N THR A 12 -9.58 14.04 -2.94
CA THR A 12 -8.84 12.91 -3.53
C THR A 12 -9.72 12.07 -4.47
N LEU A 13 -11.01 11.90 -4.17
CA LEU A 13 -11.94 11.17 -5.04
C LEU A 13 -12.56 12.04 -6.14
N ALA A 14 -12.72 13.34 -5.89
CA ALA A 14 -13.44 14.21 -6.81
C ALA A 14 -12.66 14.40 -8.13
N PRO A 15 -13.20 14.00 -9.30
CA PRO A 15 -12.57 14.28 -10.59
C PRO A 15 -12.33 15.79 -10.75
N LYS A 16 -11.12 16.16 -11.20
CA LYS A 16 -10.71 17.56 -11.33
C LYS A 16 -11.40 18.19 -12.54
N GLY A 17 -12.51 18.89 -12.28
CA GLY A 17 -13.24 19.68 -13.28
C GLY A 17 -14.40 18.95 -13.98
N ARG A 18 -15.22 19.72 -14.71
CA ARG A 18 -16.40 19.20 -15.43
C ARG A 18 -16.00 18.24 -16.56
N GLY A 19 -14.96 18.55 -17.33
CA GLY A 19 -14.47 17.69 -18.41
C GLY A 19 -14.01 16.31 -17.94
N ALA A 20 -13.32 16.23 -16.81
CA ALA A 20 -12.88 14.96 -16.22
C ALA A 20 -14.06 14.08 -15.78
N ARG A 21 -15.19 14.67 -15.35
CA ARG A 21 -16.41 13.92 -15.02
C ARG A 21 -17.04 13.27 -16.25
N PHE A 22 -17.07 13.99 -17.36
CA PHE A 22 -17.57 13.47 -18.63
C PHE A 22 -16.61 12.44 -19.22
N GLY A 23 -15.29 12.70 -19.17
CA GLY A 23 -14.25 11.77 -19.60
C GLY A 23 -14.31 10.44 -18.84
N ALA A 24 -14.39 10.48 -17.50
CA ALA A 24 -14.51 9.25 -16.69
C ALA A 24 -15.77 8.44 -17.05
N ARG A 25 -16.91 9.10 -17.31
CA ARG A 25 -18.15 8.43 -17.76
C ARG A 25 -18.01 7.83 -19.16
N ALA A 26 -17.38 8.55 -20.08
CA ALA A 26 -17.18 8.11 -21.46
C ALA A 26 -16.19 6.93 -21.56
N SER A 27 -15.18 6.89 -20.69
CA SER A 27 -14.19 5.81 -20.60
C SER A 27 -14.69 4.57 -19.84
N GLY A 28 -15.93 4.59 -19.33
CA GLY A 28 -16.49 3.48 -18.54
C GLY A 28 -15.91 3.35 -17.13
N ASN A 29 -15.21 4.37 -16.62
CA ASN A 29 -14.65 4.34 -15.28
C ASN A 29 -15.75 4.42 -14.22
N ALA A 30 -15.59 3.63 -13.16
CA ALA A 30 -16.51 3.64 -12.03
C ALA A 30 -16.50 5.02 -11.37
N ALA A 31 -17.67 5.69 -11.35
CA ALA A 31 -17.82 6.94 -10.64
C ALA A 31 -17.52 6.73 -9.14
N PRO A 32 -16.80 7.66 -8.48
CA PRO A 32 -16.53 7.56 -7.04
C PRO A 32 -17.83 7.43 -6.25
N ARG A 33 -17.92 6.41 -5.40
CA ARG A 33 -19.04 6.17 -4.50
C ARG A 33 -18.73 6.73 -3.12
N TYR A 34 -19.78 6.97 -2.34
CA TYR A 34 -19.59 7.40 -0.95
C TYR A 34 -18.80 6.35 -0.14
N ASP A 35 -19.03 5.07 -0.41
CA ASP A 35 -18.32 3.96 0.24
C ASP A 35 -16.80 3.96 -0.04
N ASP A 36 -16.36 4.53 -1.17
CA ASP A 36 -14.94 4.65 -1.49
C ASP A 36 -14.22 5.58 -0.50
N LEU A 37 -14.93 6.55 0.11
CA LEU A 37 -14.35 7.41 1.15
C LEU A 37 -13.90 6.61 2.36
N ALA A 38 -14.66 5.58 2.75
CA ALA A 38 -14.31 4.71 3.88
C ALA A 38 -13.10 3.81 3.55
N LYS A 39 -12.91 3.49 2.26
CA LYS A 39 -11.81 2.64 1.78
C LYS A 39 -10.50 3.39 1.51
N LEU A 40 -10.51 4.72 1.55
CA LEU A 40 -9.28 5.50 1.36
C LEU A 40 -8.29 5.23 2.51
N PRO A 41 -7.06 4.77 2.22
CA PRO A 41 -6.08 4.58 3.27
C PRO A 41 -5.49 5.91 3.72
N ASP A 42 -5.06 6.01 5.00
CA ASP A 42 -4.60 7.29 5.54
C ASP A 42 -3.21 7.68 5.03
N TRP A 43 -2.40 6.70 4.60
CA TRP A 43 -1.08 6.94 4.00
C TRP A 43 -1.13 7.89 2.79
N LEU A 44 -2.26 7.99 2.07
CA LEU A 44 -2.43 8.95 0.97
C LEU A 44 -2.23 10.40 1.40
N ASN A 45 -2.46 10.71 2.68
CA ASN A 45 -2.32 12.04 3.25
C ASN A 45 -1.00 12.24 4.01
N GLN A 46 -0.20 11.19 4.16
CA GLN A 46 1.07 11.23 4.90
C GLN A 46 2.20 11.82 4.03
N PRO A 47 3.32 12.29 4.60
CA PRO A 47 4.53 12.66 3.87
C PRO A 47 5.11 11.48 3.07
N MET A 48 5.97 11.78 2.07
CA MET A 48 6.56 10.76 1.21
C MET A 48 7.32 9.69 2.01
N GLU A 49 8.12 10.09 3.01
CA GLU A 49 8.89 9.18 3.86
C GLU A 49 7.98 8.14 4.53
N LYS A 50 6.86 8.57 5.12
CA LYS A 50 5.89 7.68 5.75
C LYS A 50 5.23 6.74 4.73
N ARG A 51 4.97 7.21 3.51
CA ARG A 51 4.44 6.34 2.44
C ARG A 51 5.44 5.26 2.05
N GLU A 52 6.73 5.60 1.96
CA GLU A 52 7.79 4.63 1.68
C GLU A 52 7.95 3.61 2.81
N GLN A 53 7.84 4.03 4.07
CA GLN A 53 7.85 3.10 5.22
C GLN A 53 6.68 2.11 5.14
N VAL A 54 5.48 2.59 4.82
CA VAL A 54 4.30 1.72 4.61
C VAL A 54 4.49 0.78 3.42
N ALA A 55 5.07 1.26 2.32
CA ALA A 55 5.37 0.43 1.15
C ALA A 55 6.34 -0.70 1.50
N ALA A 56 7.42 -0.36 2.21
CA ALA A 56 8.44 -1.32 2.59
C ALA A 56 7.88 -2.39 3.54
N LEU A 57 7.11 -1.98 4.57
CA LEU A 57 6.40 -2.92 5.45
C LEU A 57 5.39 -3.78 4.69
N ALA A 58 4.61 -3.21 3.77
CA ALA A 58 3.66 -3.98 2.96
C ALA A 58 4.37 -5.06 2.14
N ALA A 59 5.54 -4.76 1.59
CA ALA A 59 6.37 -5.73 0.87
C ALA A 59 6.90 -6.82 1.80
N LEU A 60 7.48 -6.46 2.95
CA LEU A 60 7.98 -7.42 3.95
C LEU A 60 6.87 -8.35 4.43
N LEU A 61 5.68 -7.83 4.73
CA LEU A 61 4.52 -8.62 5.14
C LEU A 61 4.04 -9.57 4.03
N ARG A 62 4.01 -9.11 2.77
CA ARG A 62 3.66 -9.97 1.63
C ARG A 62 4.63 -11.13 1.50
N TYR A 63 5.93 -10.85 1.59
CA TYR A 63 7.00 -11.83 1.41
C TYR A 63 7.42 -12.53 2.71
N ARG A 64 6.71 -12.32 3.83
CA ARG A 64 7.10 -12.81 5.16
C ARG A 64 7.43 -14.31 5.19
N ARG A 65 6.64 -15.12 4.48
CA ARG A 65 6.86 -16.56 4.35
C ARG A 65 8.16 -16.90 3.62
N ALA A 66 8.49 -16.16 2.57
CA ALA A 66 9.74 -16.33 1.84
C ALA A 66 10.94 -15.85 2.67
N ILE A 67 10.76 -14.83 3.52
CA ILE A 67 11.76 -14.38 4.50
C ILE A 67 12.05 -15.50 5.51
N ASP A 68 11.01 -16.16 6.06
CA ASP A 68 11.19 -17.28 6.98
C ASP A 68 11.93 -18.47 6.37
N ALA A 69 11.75 -18.69 5.06
CA ALA A 69 12.36 -19.79 4.33
C ALA A 69 13.76 -19.46 3.77
N GLU A 70 14.20 -18.21 3.86
CA GLU A 70 15.47 -17.77 3.27
C GLU A 70 16.64 -18.16 4.19
N LEU A 71 17.52 -19.02 3.68
CA LEU A 71 18.73 -19.46 4.37
C LEU A 71 19.90 -18.48 4.17
N SER A 72 19.80 -17.59 3.18
CA SER A 72 20.85 -16.62 2.86
C SER A 72 20.82 -15.39 3.77
N GLY A 73 21.63 -15.42 4.83
CA GLY A 73 21.88 -14.26 5.69
C GLY A 73 22.30 -12.97 4.95
N PRO A 74 23.18 -13.01 3.94
CA PRO A 74 23.57 -11.81 3.19
C PRO A 74 22.41 -11.13 2.47
N ARG A 75 21.46 -11.92 1.94
CA ARG A 75 20.29 -11.36 1.24
C ARG A 75 19.34 -10.69 2.22
N LEU A 76 19.11 -11.30 3.38
CA LEU A 76 18.30 -10.69 4.44
C LEU A 76 18.94 -9.41 4.97
N ALA A 77 20.27 -9.39 5.13
CA ALA A 77 21.01 -8.19 5.53
C ALA A 77 20.87 -7.06 4.50
N GLN A 78 20.89 -7.35 3.20
CA GLN A 78 20.64 -6.34 2.15
C GLN A 78 19.22 -5.77 2.22
N ILE A 79 18.22 -6.63 2.46
CA ILE A 79 16.83 -6.21 2.60
C ILE A 79 16.67 -5.33 3.86
N ALA A 80 17.24 -5.74 4.99
CA ALA A 80 17.22 -4.98 6.23
C ALA A 80 17.94 -3.63 6.07
N ALA A 81 19.08 -3.58 5.37
CA ALA A 81 19.78 -2.33 5.08
C ALA A 81 18.97 -1.40 4.16
N ALA A 82 18.24 -1.95 3.19
CA ALA A 82 17.43 -1.17 2.25
C ALA A 82 16.15 -0.61 2.90
N VAL A 83 15.53 -1.37 3.81
CA VAL A 83 14.24 -1.02 4.42
C VAL A 83 14.42 -0.35 5.80
N GLY A 84 15.53 -0.61 6.48
CA GLY A 84 15.79 -0.25 7.87
C GLY A 84 15.53 -1.44 8.80
N GLU A 85 16.48 -1.69 9.71
CA GLU A 85 16.45 -2.84 10.63
C GLU A 85 15.19 -2.86 11.51
N ALA A 86 14.80 -1.71 12.08
CA ALA A 86 13.60 -1.63 12.93
C ALA A 86 12.31 -2.03 12.19
N LEU A 87 12.18 -1.69 10.90
CA LEU A 87 11.03 -2.09 10.09
C LEU A 87 11.08 -3.56 9.72
N PHE A 88 12.28 -4.09 9.46
CA PHE A 88 12.50 -5.50 9.19
C PHE A 88 12.13 -6.37 10.40
N ASP A 89 12.60 -6.00 11.59
CA ASP A 89 12.32 -6.71 12.84
C ASP A 89 10.83 -6.69 13.16
N ALA A 90 10.19 -5.52 13.08
CA ALA A 90 8.74 -5.39 13.31
C ALA A 90 7.91 -6.22 12.31
N ALA A 91 8.37 -6.34 11.06
CA ALA A 91 7.72 -7.24 10.10
C ALA A 91 7.95 -8.72 10.45
N CYS A 92 9.11 -9.08 11.01
CA CYS A 92 9.45 -10.44 11.39
C CYS A 92 8.60 -10.96 12.57
N GLU A 93 8.22 -10.09 13.51
CA GLU A 93 7.32 -10.41 14.63
C GLU A 93 5.88 -10.72 14.21
N VAL A 94 5.50 -10.30 13.00
CA VAL A 94 4.16 -10.53 12.47
C VAL A 94 4.03 -11.95 11.91
N PRO A 95 2.99 -12.71 12.31
CA PRO A 95 2.70 -14.01 11.72
C PRO A 95 2.55 -13.93 10.20
N ALA A 96 3.26 -14.83 9.51
CA ALA A 96 3.27 -14.91 8.05
C ALA A 96 1.86 -15.14 7.46
N TRP A 97 1.59 -14.48 6.34
CA TRP A 97 0.39 -14.75 5.56
C TRP A 97 0.50 -16.13 4.89
N ARG A 98 -0.51 -16.98 5.05
CA ARG A 98 -0.50 -18.36 4.51
C ARG A 98 -0.34 -18.40 2.98
N GLU A 99 -0.92 -17.41 2.30
CA GLU A 99 -0.97 -17.30 0.83
C GLU A 99 0.13 -16.40 0.24
N GLY A 100 1.17 -16.07 1.01
CA GLY A 100 2.28 -15.25 0.53
C GLY A 100 3.14 -15.96 -0.53
N PRO A 101 3.90 -15.21 -1.35
CA PRO A 101 4.87 -15.78 -2.27
C PRO A 101 5.90 -16.67 -1.54
N GLN A 102 6.37 -17.70 -2.22
CA GLN A 102 7.35 -18.66 -1.66
C GLN A 102 8.80 -18.24 -1.91
N THR A 103 9.02 -17.31 -2.83
CA THR A 103 10.36 -16.84 -3.21
C THR A 103 10.47 -15.35 -2.98
N LEU A 104 11.65 -14.94 -2.48
CA LEU A 104 11.96 -13.52 -2.36
C LEU A 104 12.27 -12.92 -3.74
N PRO A 105 11.84 -11.69 -4.02
CA PRO A 105 12.29 -10.94 -5.17
C PRO A 105 13.73 -10.42 -4.92
N PRO A 106 14.43 -9.92 -5.95
CA PRO A 106 15.63 -9.12 -5.75
C PRO A 106 15.34 -7.93 -4.80
N PRO A 107 16.30 -7.53 -3.94
CA PRO A 107 16.08 -6.44 -2.97
C PRO A 107 15.52 -5.15 -3.60
N ASP A 108 16.04 -4.76 -4.76
CA ASP A 108 15.60 -3.56 -5.48
C ASP A 108 14.13 -3.59 -5.93
N ARG A 109 13.55 -4.79 -6.08
CA ARG A 109 12.15 -4.96 -6.48
C ARG A 109 11.19 -5.05 -5.30
N LEU A 110 11.69 -5.30 -4.09
CA LEU A 110 10.85 -5.52 -2.92
C LEU A 110 10.01 -4.28 -2.60
N ILE A 111 10.63 -3.09 -2.54
CA ILE A 111 9.91 -1.83 -2.27
C ILE A 111 8.95 -1.49 -3.43
N ALA A 112 9.34 -1.75 -4.68
CA ALA A 112 8.48 -1.52 -5.84
C ALA A 112 7.20 -2.37 -5.77
N ASP A 113 7.31 -3.63 -5.35
CA ASP A 113 6.15 -4.50 -5.11
C ASP A 113 5.27 -3.98 -3.97
N GLY A 114 5.87 -3.46 -2.90
CA GLY A 114 5.16 -2.78 -1.81
C GLY A 114 4.32 -1.60 -2.29
N ARG A 115 4.91 -0.73 -3.12
CA ARG A 115 4.20 0.38 -3.76
C ARG A 115 3.07 -0.11 -4.67
N ALA A 116 3.30 -1.18 -5.43
CA ALA A 116 2.28 -1.79 -6.29
C ALA A 116 1.11 -2.36 -5.47
N LEU A 117 1.36 -2.94 -4.29
CA LEU A 117 0.31 -3.38 -3.36
C LEU A 117 -0.50 -2.21 -2.82
N MET A 118 0.16 -1.13 -2.41
CA MET A 118 -0.52 0.09 -1.95
C MET A 118 -1.47 0.63 -3.01
N VAL A 119 -1.03 0.65 -4.27
CA VAL A 119 -1.86 1.05 -5.41
C VAL A 119 -3.00 0.05 -5.63
N ALA A 120 -2.73 -1.26 -5.63
CA ALA A 120 -3.76 -2.29 -5.84
C ALA A 120 -4.88 -2.25 -4.79
N ALA A 121 -4.56 -1.86 -3.55
CA ALA A 121 -5.51 -1.71 -2.45
C ALA A 121 -6.47 -0.52 -2.62
N LEU A 122 -6.18 0.43 -3.52
CA LEU A 122 -7.02 1.61 -3.73
C LEU A 122 -8.34 1.25 -4.44
N PRO A 123 -9.44 1.95 -4.14
CA PRO A 123 -10.71 1.79 -4.84
C PRO A 123 -10.58 1.98 -6.36
N HIS A 124 -11.38 1.24 -7.13
CA HIS A 124 -11.43 1.34 -8.60
C HIS A 124 -11.68 2.76 -9.10
N SER A 125 -12.41 3.59 -8.35
CA SER A 125 -12.68 4.99 -8.69
C SER A 125 -11.42 5.86 -8.80
N LEU A 126 -10.26 5.36 -8.34
CA LEU A 126 -8.97 6.04 -8.40
C LEU A 126 -8.07 5.54 -9.55
N SER A 127 -8.55 4.63 -10.41
CA SER A 127 -7.77 4.07 -11.53
C SER A 127 -7.21 5.13 -12.48
N ASP A 128 -7.94 6.24 -12.68
CA ASP A 128 -7.52 7.36 -13.52
C ASP A 128 -6.30 8.12 -12.97
N ARG A 129 -6.06 8.05 -11.66
CA ARG A 129 -4.92 8.71 -11.01
C ARG A 129 -3.80 7.72 -10.69
N PHE A 130 -4.16 6.47 -10.45
CA PHE A 130 -3.24 5.41 -10.07
C PHE A 130 -3.50 4.20 -10.96
N SER A 131 -2.74 4.10 -12.05
CA SER A 131 -2.78 2.98 -13.00
C SER A 131 -2.38 1.69 -12.26
N GLY A 132 -3.38 0.96 -11.75
CA GLY A 132 -3.18 -0.23 -10.92
C GLY A 132 -4.17 -0.35 -9.75
N ALA A 133 -4.97 0.68 -9.47
CA ALA A 133 -6.05 0.61 -8.48
C ALA A 133 -7.11 -0.41 -8.88
N ARG A 134 -7.33 -1.42 -8.03
CA ARG A 134 -8.15 -2.61 -8.32
C ARG A 134 -9.07 -3.02 -7.15
N ASP A 135 -9.16 -2.21 -6.10
CA ASP A 135 -9.92 -2.50 -4.89
C ASP A 135 -9.59 -3.89 -4.29
N ASP A 136 -8.33 -4.32 -4.40
CA ASP A 136 -7.88 -5.65 -4.00
C ASP A 136 -7.95 -5.81 -2.47
N ALA A 137 -8.81 -6.72 -2.01
CA ALA A 137 -9.05 -6.95 -0.59
C ALA A 137 -7.82 -7.53 0.14
N SER A 138 -7.06 -8.40 -0.51
CA SER A 138 -5.86 -8.99 0.06
C SER A 138 -4.74 -7.95 0.19
N ALA A 139 -4.52 -7.17 -0.88
CA ALA A 139 -3.58 -6.06 -0.84
C ALA A 139 -3.95 -5.04 0.25
N ARG A 140 -5.24 -4.72 0.38
CA ARG A 140 -5.72 -3.79 1.42
C ARG A 140 -5.48 -4.31 2.83
N ALA A 141 -5.74 -5.59 3.10
CA ALA A 141 -5.48 -6.17 4.42
C ALA A 141 -3.99 -6.08 4.80
N ILE A 142 -3.10 -6.34 3.85
CA ILE A 142 -1.65 -6.20 4.04
C ILE A 142 -1.27 -4.74 4.30
N VAL A 143 -1.77 -3.81 3.49
CA VAL A 143 -1.43 -2.38 3.59
C VAL A 143 -1.96 -1.75 4.88
N VAL A 144 -3.17 -2.10 5.31
CA VAL A 144 -3.73 -1.64 6.60
C VAL A 144 -2.86 -2.12 7.76
N ARG A 145 -2.43 -3.39 7.72
CA ARG A 145 -1.53 -3.93 8.75
C ARG A 145 -0.17 -3.24 8.74
N ALA A 146 0.41 -3.02 7.56
CA ALA A 146 1.65 -2.28 7.39
C ALA A 146 1.55 -0.85 7.95
N GLN A 147 0.42 -0.17 7.72
CA GLN A 147 0.18 1.17 8.25
C GLN A 147 0.14 1.17 9.79
N HIS A 148 -0.57 0.23 10.42
CA HIS A 148 -0.62 0.14 11.88
C HIS A 148 0.78 -0.10 12.50
N ILE A 149 1.62 -0.93 11.86
CA ILE A 149 2.99 -1.16 12.32
C ILE A 149 3.83 0.11 12.16
N ALA A 150 3.73 0.78 11.01
CA ALA A 150 4.45 2.04 10.76
C ALA A 150 4.08 3.12 11.80
N GLU A 151 2.79 3.20 12.16
CA GLU A 151 2.30 4.13 13.17
C GLU A 151 2.81 3.79 14.57
N ALA A 152 2.91 2.50 14.92
CA ALA A 152 3.45 2.05 16.21
C ALA A 152 4.95 2.33 16.38
N LEU A 153 5.68 2.45 15.27
CA LEU A 153 7.13 2.75 15.24
C LEU A 153 7.44 4.25 15.12
N SER A 154 6.41 5.10 15.01
CA SER A 154 6.52 6.56 14.83
C SER A 154 6.44 7.31 16.15
#